data_AF-A0A829HC82-F1
#
_entry.id   AF-A0A829HC82-F1
#
_cell.length_a   1.000
_cell.length_b   1.000
_cell.length_c   1.000
_cell.angle_alpha   90.00
_cell.angle_beta   90.00
_cell.angle_gamma   90.00
#
_symmetry.space_group_name_H-M   'P 1'
#
loop_
_entity.id
_entity.type
_entity.pdbx_description
1 polymer ?
#
loop_
_entity_poly.entity_id
_entity_poly.type
_entity_poly.pdbx_seq_one_letter_code
_entity_poly.pdbx_strand_id
1 'polypeptide(L)' 'VKGVFAAGDCTTVPYKQIIIATGEGAKASLSAFDYMIRSGV' A
#
# COMPACT_ATOMS: atom_id res chain seq x y z
N VAL A 1 -12.54 2.02 -1.54
CA VAL A 1 -12.88 1.22 -2.75
C VAL A 1 -12.15 -0.12 -2.63
N LYS A 2 -12.79 -1.26 -2.94
CA LYS A 2 -12.13 -2.57 -2.83
C LYS A 2 -11.02 -2.70 -3.89
N GLY A 3 -9.88 -3.28 -3.53
CA GLY A 3 -8.73 -3.45 -4.43
C GLY A 3 -7.91 -2.20 -4.69
N VAL A 4 -8.20 -1.06 -4.03
CA VAL A 4 -7.42 0.18 -4.14
C VAL A 4 -6.62 0.39 -2.87
N PHE A 5 -5.31 0.54 -3.00
CA PHE A 5 -4.36 0.73 -1.90
C PHE A 5 -3.58 2.03 -2.12
N ALA A 6 -3.23 2.69 -1.02
CA ALA A 6 -2.45 3.93 -1.02
C ALA A 6 -1.22 3.77 -0.13
N ALA A 7 -0.14 4.50 -0.44
CA ALA A 7 1.13 4.44 0.26
C ALA A 7 1.89 5.76 0.17
N GLY A 8 2.69 6.07 1.18
CA GLY A 8 3.53 7.27 1.21
C GLY A 8 2.73 8.55 1.47
N ASP A 9 3.20 9.67 0.95
CA ASP A 9 2.72 11.01 1.32
C ASP A 9 1.23 11.29 1.03
N CYS A 10 0.58 10.47 0.21
CA CYS A 10 -0.86 10.54 -0.06
C CYS A 10 -1.72 9.86 1.02
N THR A 11 -1.09 9.21 2.00
CA THR A 11 -1.76 8.60 3.15
C THR A 11 -1.64 9.50 4.39
N THR A 12 -2.06 8.97 5.53
CA THR A 12 -2.00 9.66 6.82
C THR A 12 -0.70 9.43 7.57
N VAL A 13 0.37 8.94 6.92
CA VAL A 13 1.66 8.82 7.61
C VAL A 13 2.21 10.17 8.02
N PRO A 14 2.71 10.30 9.26
CA PRO A 14 3.14 11.59 9.79
C PRO A 14 4.43 12.10 9.14
N TYR A 15 5.28 11.20 8.65
CA TYR A 15 6.62 11.52 8.17
C TYR A 15 6.77 11.16 6.69
N LYS A 16 7.24 12.13 5.91
CA LYS A 16 7.24 12.14 4.45
C LYS A 16 8.63 11.89 3.86
N GLN A 17 9.28 10.83 4.33
CA GLN A 17 10.65 10.49 3.95
C GLN A 17 10.66 9.35 2.94
N ILE A 18 11.67 9.33 2.06
CA ILE A 18 11.81 8.32 1.00
C ILE A 18 11.67 6.89 1.57
N ILE A 19 12.41 6.57 2.63
CA ILE A 19 12.39 5.20 3.19
C ILE A 19 11.03 4.82 3.79
N ILE A 20 10.27 5.81 4.27
CA ILE A 20 8.95 5.60 4.85
C ILE A 20 7.94 5.32 3.72
N ALA A 21 7.94 6.15 2.68
CA ALA A 21 7.12 5.92 1.50
C ALA A 21 7.43 4.56 0.84
N THR A 22 8.70 4.17 0.77
CA THR A 22 9.10 2.84 0.26
C THR A 22 8.56 1.70 1.13
N GLY A 23 8.67 1.80 2.47
CA GLY A 23 8.12 0.79 3.38
C GLY A 23 6.60 0.68 3.32
N GLU A 24 5.90 1.81 3.20
CA GLU A 24 4.46 1.84 2.94
C GLU A 24 4.10 1.20 1.59
N GLY A 25 4.87 1.49 0.54
CA GLY A 25 4.69 0.91 -0.79
C GLY A 25 4.83 -0.62 -0.77
N ALA A 26 5.77 -1.15 0.00
CA ALA A 26 5.93 -2.59 0.19
C ALA A 26 4.67 -3.21 0.85
N LYS A 27 4.14 -2.57 1.90
CA LYS A 27 2.91 -3.02 2.57
C LYS A 27 1.69 -2.98 1.65
N ALA A 28 1.52 -1.90 0.89
CA ALA A 28 0.44 -1.76 -0.08
C ALA A 28 0.52 -2.83 -1.18
N SER A 29 1.73 -3.12 -1.68
CA SER A 29 1.97 -4.16 -2.69
C SER A 29 1.63 -5.56 -2.19
N LEU A 30 2.05 -5.91 -0.97
CA LEU A 30 1.70 -7.20 -0.36
C LEU A 30 0.19 -7.32 -0.11
N SER A 31 -0.46 -6.23 0.29
CA SER A 31 -1.92 -6.21 0.50
C SER A 31 -2.67 -6.36 -0.82
N ALA A 32 -2.19 -5.73 -1.89
CA ALA A 32 -2.76 -5.89 -3.23
C ALA A 32 -2.60 -7.32 -3.75
N PHE A 33 -1.43 -7.93 -3.53
CA PHE A 33 -1.19 -9.33 -3.87
C PHE A 33 -2.14 -10.26 -3.13
N ASP A 34 -2.24 -10.16 -1.80
CA ASP A 34 -3.16 -10.98 -1.00
C ASP A 34 -4.63 -10.78 -1.45
N TYR A 35 -5.02 -9.54 -1.77
CA TYR A 35 -6.34 -9.24 -2.33
C TYR A 35 -6.59 -9.96 -3.66
N MET A 36 -5.63 -9.95 -4.60
CA MET A 36 -5.76 -10.64 -5.88
C MET A 36 -5.93 -12.15 -5.68
N ILE A 37 -5.07 -12.77 -4.86
CA ILE A 37 -5.12 -14.22 -4.61
C ILE A 37 -6.44 -14.65 -3.96
N ARG A 38 -6.97 -13.86 -3.02
CA ARG A 38 -8.23 -14.19 -2.34
C ARG A 38 -9.48 -13.86 -3.14
N SER A 39 -9.41 -12.86 -4.02
CA SER A 39 -10.56 -12.38 -4.79
C SER A 39 -10.64 -13.03 -6.18
N GLY A 40 -9.59 -13.71 -6.63
CA GLY A 40 -9.56 -14.43 -7.91
C GLY A 40 -9.65 -13.51 -9.14
N VAL A 41 -9.17 -12.27 -9.00
CA VAL A 41 -9.09 -11.27 -10.09
C VAL A 41 -7.74 -11.29 -10.76
#